data_AF-A0A8I1WLH7-F1
#
_entry.id   AF-A0A8I1WLH7-F1
#
_cell.length_a   1.000
_cell.length_b   1.000
_cell.length_c   1.000
_cell.angle_alpha   90.00
_cell.angle_beta   90.00
_cell.angle_gamma   90.00
#
_symmetry.space_group_name_H-M   'P 1'
#
loop_
_entity.id
_entity.type
_entity.pdbx_description
1 polymer ?
#
loop_
_entity_poly.entity_id
_entity_poly.type
_entity_poly.pdbx_seq_one_letter_code
_entity_poly.pdbx_strand_id
1 'polypeptide(L)'
;MLDLANEFPQLGFMEEADEDNIIMYVMDFPDDVYVTVTDDNGKTPQRAKQNLVLACYDKDGRYLWGSECKTFMELQKLCEGKTAGSAELLQALKNASKTLKDSEWSSPSHP
;
A
#
# COMPACT_ATOMS: atom_id res chain seq x y z
N MET A 1 -15.20 -14.56 -3.51
CA MET A 1 -13.74 -14.47 -3.35
C MET A 1 -13.39 -13.07 -3.80
N LEU A 2 -12.72 -12.25 -2.98
CA LEU A 2 -12.35 -10.90 -3.40
C LEU A 2 -11.20 -11.03 -4.41
N ASP A 3 -11.38 -10.52 -5.61
CA ASP A 3 -10.42 -10.64 -6.69
C ASP A 3 -9.55 -9.38 -6.75
N LEU A 4 -8.35 -9.47 -6.16
CA LEU A 4 -7.48 -8.32 -6.00
C LEU A 4 -7.12 -7.65 -7.34
N ALA A 5 -6.97 -8.43 -8.41
CA ALA A 5 -6.68 -7.90 -9.75
C ALA A 5 -7.79 -6.97 -10.26
N ASN A 6 -9.04 -7.18 -9.84
CA ASN A 6 -10.16 -6.31 -10.19
C ASN A 6 -10.39 -5.17 -9.19
N GLU A 7 -9.92 -5.31 -7.96
CA GLU A 7 -10.12 -4.30 -6.90
C GLU A 7 -9.04 -3.21 -6.90
N PHE A 8 -7.78 -3.56 -7.16
CA PHE A 8 -6.68 -2.59 -7.22
C PHE A 8 -6.88 -1.50 -8.28
N PRO A 9 -7.32 -1.82 -9.52
CA PRO A 9 -7.68 -0.81 -10.51
C PRO A 9 -8.83 0.10 -10.08
N GLN A 10 -9.79 -0.39 -9.30
CA GLN A 10 -10.88 0.43 -8.76
C GLN A 10 -10.38 1.46 -7.71
N LEU A 11 -9.26 1.15 -7.04
CA LEU A 11 -8.57 2.08 -6.16
C LEU A 11 -7.62 3.03 -6.93
N GLY A 12 -7.44 2.83 -8.23
CA GLY A 12 -6.57 3.61 -9.11
C GLY A 12 -5.14 3.11 -9.21
N PHE A 13 -4.86 1.88 -8.77
CA PHE A 13 -3.56 1.24 -9.02
C PHE A 13 -3.52 0.64 -10.43
N MET A 14 -2.36 0.72 -11.06
CA MET A 14 -2.06 0.12 -12.36
C MET A 14 -1.29 -1.17 -12.14
N GLU A 15 -1.55 -2.17 -12.98
CA GLU A 15 -0.76 -3.39 -13.01
C GLU A 15 0.52 -3.15 -13.83
N GLU A 16 1.67 -3.37 -13.21
CA GLU A 16 2.96 -3.40 -13.88
C GLU A 16 3.63 -4.75 -13.65
N ALA A 17 4.25 -5.30 -14.68
CA ALA A 17 5.07 -6.50 -14.55
C ALA A 17 6.52 -6.09 -14.33
N ASP A 18 7.17 -6.67 -13.33
CA ASP A 18 8.62 -6.53 -13.16
C ASP A 18 9.41 -7.38 -14.17
N GLU A 19 10.75 -7.35 -14.04
CA GLU A 19 11.67 -8.11 -14.91
C GLU A 19 11.45 -9.64 -14.84
N ASP A 20 10.88 -10.15 -13.75
CA ASP A 20 10.58 -11.57 -13.52
C ASP A 20 9.13 -11.95 -13.92
N ASN A 21 8.39 -11.04 -14.56
CA ASN A 21 6.94 -11.16 -14.88
C ASN A 21 6.05 -11.29 -13.63
N ILE A 22 6.49 -10.77 -12.49
CA ILE A 22 5.68 -10.65 -11.29
C ILE A 22 4.83 -9.38 -11.42
N ILE A 23 3.52 -9.54 -11.33
CA ILE A 23 2.58 -8.41 -11.39
C ILE A 23 2.67 -7.65 -10.05
N MET A 24 3.01 -6.38 -10.11
CA MET A 24 2.96 -5.43 -9.01
C MET A 24 1.88 -4.40 -9.30
N TYR A 25 1.28 -3.86 -8.24
CA TYR A 25 0.32 -2.78 -8.38
C TYR A 25 1.02 -1.46 -8.06
N VAL A 26 1.02 -0.53 -9.00
CA VAL A 26 1.75 0.74 -8.92
C VAL A 26 0.77 1.90 -9.01
N MET A 27 0.99 2.95 -8.25
CA MET A 27 0.23 4.20 -8.35
C MET A 27 1.19 5.38 -8.33
N ASP A 28 1.03 6.26 -9.32
CA ASP A 28 1.77 7.52 -9.39
C ASP A 28 1.14 8.59 -8.50
N PHE A 29 1.99 9.42 -7.92
CA PHE A 29 1.64 10.52 -7.04
C PHE A 29 2.37 11.80 -7.49
N PRO A 30 1.99 12.98 -6.96
CA PRO A 30 2.65 14.24 -7.30
C PRO A 30 4.13 14.22 -6.88
N ASP A 31 4.93 15.10 -7.48
CA ASP A 31 6.40 15.19 -7.27
C ASP A 31 7.20 14.01 -7.86
N ASP A 32 6.67 13.38 -8.91
CA ASP A 32 7.28 12.23 -9.60
C ASP A 32 7.64 11.09 -8.64
N VAL A 33 6.76 10.81 -7.67
CA VAL A 33 6.90 9.66 -6.75
C VAL A 33 5.82 8.64 -7.06
N TYR A 34 6.14 7.37 -6.84
CA TYR A 34 5.18 6.28 -7.04
C TYR A 34 5.20 5.33 -5.85
N VAL A 35 4.08 4.64 -5.65
CA VAL A 35 3.94 3.62 -4.61
C VAL A 35 3.66 2.28 -5.28
N THR A 36 4.45 1.28 -4.95
CA THR A 36 4.21 -0.12 -5.33
C THR A 36 3.54 -0.87 -4.19
N VAL A 37 2.71 -1.86 -4.52
CA VAL A 37 2.06 -2.75 -3.56
C VAL A 37 2.43 -4.19 -3.89
N THR A 38 3.05 -4.87 -2.92
CA THR A 38 3.47 -6.27 -3.00
C THR A 38 3.02 -7.04 -1.76
N ASP A 39 3.24 -8.35 -1.74
CA ASP A 39 3.16 -9.15 -0.51
C ASP A 39 4.46 -9.05 0.32
N ASP A 40 4.48 -9.73 1.47
CA ASP A 40 5.64 -9.79 2.37
C ASP A 40 6.93 -10.36 1.72
N ASN A 41 6.81 -11.06 0.58
CA ASN A 41 7.93 -11.63 -0.17
C ASN A 41 8.28 -10.79 -1.41
N GLY A 42 7.69 -9.60 -1.59
CA GLY A 42 7.87 -8.77 -2.77
C GLY A 42 7.17 -9.31 -4.03
N LYS A 43 6.15 -10.17 -3.87
CA LYS A 43 5.41 -10.79 -4.98
C LYS A 43 4.01 -10.21 -5.15
N THR A 44 3.37 -10.57 -6.26
CA THR A 44 1.96 -10.22 -6.53
C THR A 44 1.04 -10.65 -5.39
N PRO A 45 0.25 -9.72 -4.84
CA PRO A 45 -0.71 -10.07 -3.83
C PRO A 45 -1.82 -11.00 -4.36
N GLN A 46 -2.00 -12.19 -3.77
CA GLN A 46 -3.02 -13.17 -4.21
C GLN A 46 -4.25 -13.24 -3.29
N ARG A 47 -4.14 -12.79 -2.04
CA ARG A 47 -5.21 -12.94 -1.04
C ARG A 47 -5.52 -11.63 -0.34
N ALA A 48 -6.79 -11.27 -0.26
CA ALA A 48 -7.23 -10.05 0.44
C ALA A 48 -6.93 -10.01 1.95
N LYS A 49 -6.74 -11.18 2.58
CA LYS A 49 -6.45 -11.32 4.02
C LYS A 49 -4.95 -11.44 4.34
N GLN A 50 -4.08 -11.25 3.35
CA GLN A 50 -2.65 -11.27 3.58
C GLN A 50 -2.12 -9.85 3.78
N ASN A 51 -0.94 -9.75 4.37
CA ASN A 51 -0.26 -8.49 4.51
C ASN A 51 0.15 -7.95 3.14
N LEU A 52 -0.07 -6.65 2.96
CA LEU A 52 0.31 -5.88 1.80
C LEU A 52 1.41 -4.93 2.22
N VAL A 53 2.53 -4.98 1.52
CA VAL A 53 3.66 -4.08 1.67
C VAL A 53 3.50 -2.98 0.62
N LEU A 54 3.45 -1.74 1.07
CA LEU A 54 3.47 -0.55 0.25
C LEU A 54 4.86 0.08 0.32
N ALA A 55 5.50 0.26 -0.82
CA ALA A 55 6.82 0.90 -0.88
C ALA A 55 6.76 2.12 -1.80
N CYS A 56 7.21 3.26 -1.31
CA CYS A 56 7.26 4.50 -2.06
C CYS A 56 8.67 4.77 -2.58
N TYR A 57 8.75 5.15 -3.84
CA TYR A 57 9.97 5.44 -4.56
C TYR A 57 9.88 6.82 -5.22
N ASP A 58 11.03 7.46 -5.43
CA ASP A 58 11.14 8.62 -6.31
C ASP A 58 11.26 8.19 -7.79
N LYS A 59 11.25 9.16 -8.70
CA LYS A 59 11.44 8.94 -10.15
C LYS A 59 12.73 8.24 -10.55
N ASP A 60 13.75 8.28 -9.70
CA ASP A 60 15.03 7.62 -9.92
C ASP A 60 15.01 6.17 -9.37
N GLY A 61 13.86 5.70 -8.88
CA GLY A 61 13.67 4.39 -8.27
C GLY A 61 14.26 4.29 -6.85
N ARG A 62 14.56 5.41 -6.19
CA ARG A 62 15.11 5.39 -4.83
C ARG A 62 14.01 5.22 -3.81
N TYR A 63 14.18 4.25 -2.93
CA TYR A 63 13.29 4.03 -1.81
C TYR A 63 13.23 5.26 -0.88
N LEU A 64 12.02 5.76 -0.65
CA LEU A 64 11.75 6.89 0.24
C LEU A 64 11.22 6.41 1.60
N TRP A 65 10.20 5.54 1.57
CA TRP A 65 9.57 4.98 2.77
C TRP A 65 8.73 3.75 2.40
N GLY A 66 8.40 2.95 3.40
CA GLY A 66 7.53 1.78 3.25
C GLY A 66 6.51 1.73 4.37
N SER A 67 5.35 1.15 4.06
CA SER A 67 4.26 0.93 4.98
C SER A 67 3.66 -0.45 4.75
N GLU A 68 2.98 -0.99 5.75
CA GLU A 68 2.34 -2.30 5.67
C GLU A 68 0.85 -2.14 6.00
N CYS A 69 0.01 -2.96 5.37
CA CYS A 69 -1.41 -3.08 5.66
C CYS A 69 -1.70 -4.57 5.90
N LYS A 70 -2.39 -4.91 6.99
CA LYS A 70 -2.64 -6.32 7.34
C LYS A 70 -3.59 -7.00 6.36
N THR A 71 -4.45 -6.22 5.70
CA THR A 71 -5.42 -6.72 4.73
C THR A 71 -5.71 -5.68 3.64
N PHE A 72 -6.22 -6.15 2.49
CA PHE A 72 -6.69 -5.28 1.43
C PHE A 72 -7.81 -4.33 1.87
N MET A 73 -8.66 -4.74 2.83
CA MET A 73 -9.72 -3.87 3.36
C MET A 73 -9.15 -2.64 4.10
N GLU A 74 -7.99 -2.76 4.74
CA GLU A 74 -7.34 -1.60 5.37
C GLU A 74 -6.87 -0.61 4.30
N LEU A 75 -6.27 -1.12 3.22
CA LEU A 75 -5.87 -0.31 2.07
C LEU A 75 -7.09 0.37 1.43
N GLN A 76 -8.17 -0.38 1.20
CA GLN A 76 -9.41 0.15 0.65
C GLN A 76 -9.98 1.28 1.51
N LYS A 77 -9.99 1.14 2.85
CA LYS A 77 -10.41 2.21 3.77
C LYS A 77 -9.49 3.44 3.74
N LEU A 78 -8.19 3.24 3.53
CA LEU A 78 -7.26 4.36 3.36
C LEU A 78 -7.52 5.12 2.07
N CYS A 79 -7.85 4.42 0.99
CA CYS A 79 -8.26 4.98 -0.29
C CYS A 79 -9.67 5.58 -0.26
N GLU A 80 -10.55 5.10 0.63
CA GLU A 80 -11.94 5.56 0.73
C GLU A 80 -12.02 7.08 0.99
N GLY A 81 -12.75 7.77 0.12
CA GLY A 81 -12.93 9.23 0.18
C GLY A 81 -11.71 10.05 -0.27
N LYS A 82 -10.63 9.44 -0.77
CA LYS A 82 -9.45 10.15 -1.29
C LYS A 82 -9.29 9.88 -2.78
N THR A 83 -8.85 10.89 -3.52
CA THR A 83 -8.57 10.74 -4.95
C THR A 83 -7.30 9.90 -5.13
N ALA A 84 -7.34 8.94 -6.05
CA ALA A 84 -6.16 8.17 -6.44
C ALA A 84 -5.04 9.10 -6.95
N GLY A 85 -3.80 8.83 -6.57
CA GLY A 85 -2.66 9.69 -6.91
C GLY A 85 -2.68 11.09 -6.28
N SER A 86 -3.48 11.33 -5.24
CA SER A 86 -3.46 12.60 -4.50
C SER A 86 -2.40 12.60 -3.39
N ALA A 87 -1.85 13.79 -3.07
CA ALA A 87 -0.93 13.95 -1.95
C ALA A 87 -1.55 13.54 -0.60
N GLU A 88 -2.86 13.72 -0.43
CA GLU A 88 -3.60 13.28 0.76
C GLU A 88 -3.58 11.76 0.92
N LEU A 89 -3.79 11.03 -0.18
CA LEU A 89 -3.69 9.58 -0.18
C LEU A 89 -2.25 9.13 0.10
N LEU A 90 -1.25 9.75 -0.54
CA LEU A 90 0.16 9.44 -0.28
C LEU A 90 0.50 9.57 1.21
N GLN A 91 0.05 10.64 1.84
CA GLN A 91 0.27 10.86 3.26
C GLN A 91 -0.48 9.86 4.14
N ALA A 92 -1.69 9.45 3.75
CA ALA A 92 -2.45 8.41 4.44
C ALA A 92 -1.74 7.04 4.35
N LEU A 93 -1.25 6.65 3.18
CA LEU A 93 -0.48 5.42 2.97
C LEU A 93 0.82 5.42 3.80
N LYS A 94 1.53 6.56 3.84
CA LYS A 94 2.72 6.72 4.69
C LYS A 94 2.44 6.57 6.18
N ASN A 95 1.27 7.01 6.63
CA ASN A 95 0.87 6.94 8.03
C ASN A 95 0.27 5.59 8.44
N ALA A 96 -0.16 4.75 7.48
CA ALA A 96 -0.77 3.46 7.77
C ALA A 96 0.12 2.56 8.66
N SER A 97 1.43 2.55 8.41
CA SER A 97 2.46 1.88 9.21
C SER A 97 2.52 2.36 10.66
N LYS A 98 2.36 3.68 10.88
CA LYS A 98 2.39 4.26 12.22
C LYS A 98 1.20 3.80 13.05
N THR A 99 0.01 3.78 12.44
CA THR A 99 -1.20 3.27 13.10
C THR A 99 -1.11 1.79 13.50
N LEU A 100 -0.39 0.96 12.76
CA LEU A 100 -0.15 -0.43 13.15
C LEU A 100 0.77 -0.53 14.38
N LYS A 101 1.83 0.29 14.47
CA LYS A 101 2.72 0.33 15.65
C LYS A 101 2.09 1.00 16.87
N ASP A 102 1.28 2.06 16.68
CA ASP A 102 0.55 2.71 17.78
C ASP A 102 -0.53 1.79 18.38
N SER A 103 -1.05 0.85 17.59
CA SER A 103 -1.99 -0.18 18.07
C SER A 103 -1.32 -1.27 18.92
N GLU A 104 0.01 -1.40 18.88
CA GLU A 104 0.76 -2.38 19.69
C GLU A 104 1.39 -1.81 20.97
N TRP A 105 1.29 -0.49 21.21
CA TRP A 105 1.83 0.16 22.41
C TRP A 105 0.82 0.92 23.28
N SER A 106 -0.48 0.70 23.10
CA SER A 106 -1.46 1.01 24.15
C SER A 106 -1.69 -0.19 25.05
N SER A 107 -0.65 -0.61 25.79
CA SER A 107 -0.87 -1.37 27.02
C SER A 107 -1.36 -0.38 28.08
N PRO A 108 -2.60 -0.46 28.59
CA PRO A 108 -2.95 0.25 29.81
C PRO A 108 -2.20 -0.44 30.96
N SER A 109 -1.00 0.04 31.26
CA SER A 109 -0.31 -0.32 32.50
C SER A 109 -1.05 0.37 33.66
N HIS A 110 -2.13 -0.26 34.12
CA HIS A 110 -2.71 0.04 35.42
C HIS A 110 -1.88 -0.67 36.50
N PRO A 111 -1.46 0.09 37.52
CA PRO A 111 -1.78 -0.27 38.89
C PRO A 111 -2.91 0.58 39.47
#